data_AF-A0A5C7L9W0-F1
#
_entry.id   AF-A0A5C7L9W0-F1
#
_cell.length_a   1.000
_cell.length_b   1.000
_cell.length_c   1.000
_cell.angle_alpha   90.00
_cell.angle_beta   90.00
_cell.angle_gamma   90.00
#
_symmetry.space_group_name_H-M   'P 1'
#
loop_
_entity.id
_entity.type
_entity.pdbx_description
1 polymer ?
#
loop_
_entity_poly.entity_id
_entity_poly.type
_entity_poly.pdbx_seq_one_letter_code
_entity_poly.pdbx_strand_id
1 'polypeptide(L)'
;MYVTIINDCHDPLTMNRQVVRASTLFPNTNISTVAVNNYGDLEAAINIIDTIDAAMDEPGIILCNVAPRHGKAKKWPNGTPFGHVVYKNTDIFTTIDGLTLSLIHKYGLAEHVDVYDIPTVLE
;
A
#
# COMPACT_ATOMS: atom_id res chain seq x y z
N MET A 1 -14.40 -4.24 9.41
CA MET A 1 -13.36 -3.40 8.78
C MET A 1 -11.99 -3.82 9.27
N TYR A 2 -11.00 -3.89 8.39
CA TYR A 2 -9.58 -4.11 8.75
C TYR A 2 -8.67 -3.03 8.15
N VAL A 3 -7.50 -2.85 8.73
CA VAL A 3 -6.42 -2.05 8.15
C VAL A 3 -5.13 -2.87 8.15
N THR A 4 -4.53 -3.07 6.98
CA THR A 4 -3.23 -3.74 6.85
C THR A 4 -2.18 -2.73 6.37
N ILE A 5 -1.07 -2.61 7.09
CA ILE A 5 0.06 -1.75 6.73
C ILE A 5 1.19 -2.62 6.20
N ILE A 6 1.55 -2.46 4.92
CA ILE A 6 2.63 -3.19 4.26
C ILE A 6 3.79 -2.23 4.02
N ASN A 7 4.99 -2.56 4.47
CA ASN A 7 6.14 -1.65 4.38
C ASN A 7 7.46 -2.42 4.21
N ASP A 8 8.41 -1.84 3.47
CA ASP A 8 9.79 -2.36 3.37
C ASP A 8 10.72 -1.80 4.47
N CYS A 9 10.20 -0.93 5.33
CA CYS A 9 10.86 -0.43 6.52
C CYS A 9 10.63 -1.36 7.71
N HIS A 10 11.66 -2.13 8.07
CA HIS A 10 11.65 -3.05 9.22
C HIS A 10 11.92 -2.35 10.57
N ASP A 11 12.06 -1.02 10.59
CA ASP A 11 12.31 -0.28 11.83
C ASP A 11 11.06 -0.29 12.73
N PRO A 12 11.11 -0.89 13.93
CA PRO A 12 9.95 -1.02 14.80
C PRO A 12 9.36 0.33 15.22
N LEU A 13 10.18 1.37 15.36
CA LEU A 13 9.71 2.71 15.71
C LEU A 13 8.87 3.31 14.59
N THR A 14 9.35 3.23 13.34
CA THR A 14 8.65 3.70 12.15
C THR A 14 7.36 2.94 11.90
N MET A 15 7.36 1.62 12.13
CA MET A 15 6.14 0.81 12.04
C MET A 15 5.13 1.19 13.13
N ASN A 16 5.57 1.33 14.39
CA ASN A 16 4.69 1.71 15.50
C ASN A 16 4.02 3.07 15.28
N ARG A 17 4.75 4.06 14.72
CA ARG A 17 4.16 5.37 14.38
C ARG A 17 3.02 5.26 13.36
N GLN A 18 3.13 4.35 12.41
CA GLN A 18 2.07 4.09 11.42
C GLN A 18 0.87 3.39 12.08
N VAL A 19 1.12 2.39 12.92
CA VAL A 19 0.07 1.68 13.68
C VAL A 19 -0.71 2.62 14.59
N VAL A 20 -0.02 3.45 15.38
CA VAL A 20 -0.67 4.43 16.28
C VAL A 20 -1.49 5.44 15.49
N ARG A 21 -1.00 5.89 14.33
CA ARG A 21 -1.77 6.80 13.47
C ARG A 21 -3.02 6.12 12.90
N ALA A 22 -2.89 4.91 12.38
CA ALA A 22 -4.00 4.15 11.84
C ALA A 22 -5.05 3.83 12.91
N SER A 23 -4.64 3.42 14.12
CA SER A 23 -5.57 3.14 15.22
C SER A 23 -6.29 4.39 15.72
N THR A 24 -5.65 5.56 15.62
CA THR A 24 -6.28 6.85 15.97
C THR A 24 -7.32 7.27 14.93
N LEU A 25 -7.01 7.10 13.64
CA LEU A 25 -7.91 7.45 12.54
C LEU A 25 -9.08 6.48 12.39
N PHE A 26 -8.86 5.21 12.73
CA PHE A 26 -9.83 4.12 12.61
C PHE A 26 -10.07 3.44 13.96
N PRO A 27 -10.81 4.10 14.88
CA PRO A 27 -11.11 3.52 16.19
C PRO A 27 -11.87 2.20 16.05
N ASN A 28 -11.64 1.27 16.99
CA ASN A 28 -12.26 -0.07 17.02
C ASN A 28 -11.98 -0.95 15.79
N THR A 29 -10.88 -0.70 15.08
CA THR A 29 -10.48 -1.46 13.90
C THR A 29 -9.21 -2.25 14.18
N ASN A 30 -9.14 -3.49 13.66
CA ASN A 30 -7.93 -4.29 13.74
C ASN A 30 -6.87 -3.73 12.78
N ILE A 31 -5.70 -3.37 13.33
CA ILE A 31 -4.55 -2.93 12.57
C ILE A 31 -3.53 -4.06 12.53
N SER A 32 -3.21 -4.55 11.34
CA SER A 32 -2.15 -5.53 11.11
C SER A 32 -0.99 -4.88 10.35
N THR A 33 0.22 -5.42 10.54
CA THR A 33 1.42 -4.94 9.87
C THR A 33 2.15 -6.09 9.20
N VAL A 34 2.64 -5.84 7.99
CA VAL A 34 3.45 -6.77 7.21
C VAL A 34 4.74 -6.05 6.83
N ALA A 35 5.87 -6.58 7.30
CA ALA A 35 7.17 -6.13 6.86
C ALA A 35 7.65 -7.01 5.71
N VAL A 36 7.95 -6.41 4.57
CA VAL A 36 8.53 -7.09 3.39
C VAL A 36 9.99 -6.72 3.24
N ASN A 37 10.77 -7.50 2.50
CA ASN A 37 12.19 -7.20 2.26
C ASN A 37 12.41 -5.79 1.69
N ASN A 38 13.60 -5.22 1.90
CA ASN A 38 13.97 -3.91 1.35
C ASN A 38 13.74 -3.89 -0.17
N TYR A 39 12.93 -2.94 -0.65
CA TYR A 39 12.54 -2.85 -2.07
C TYR A 39 11.81 -4.10 -2.61
N GLY A 40 11.20 -4.90 -1.74
CA GLY A 40 10.44 -6.11 -2.05
C GLY A 40 9.06 -5.81 -2.65
N ASP A 41 9.00 -5.08 -3.75
CA ASP A 41 7.76 -4.66 -4.42
C ASP A 41 6.91 -5.84 -4.92
N LEU A 42 7.53 -6.93 -5.39
CA LEU A 42 6.82 -8.17 -5.71
C LEU A 42 6.28 -8.88 -4.47
N GLU A 43 7.04 -8.91 -3.38
CA GLU A 43 6.59 -9.48 -2.10
C GLU A 43 5.40 -8.68 -1.56
N ALA A 44 5.43 -7.36 -1.69
CA ALA A 44 4.30 -6.49 -1.37
C ALA A 44 3.07 -6.80 -2.22
N ALA A 45 3.25 -7.01 -3.54
CA ALA A 45 2.15 -7.38 -4.44
C ALA A 45 1.47 -8.70 -4.01
N ILE A 46 2.26 -9.70 -3.59
CA ILE A 46 1.74 -10.97 -3.08
C ILE A 46 0.94 -10.73 -1.79
N ASN A 47 1.50 -9.98 -0.84
CA ASN A 47 0.82 -9.69 0.43
C ASN A 47 -0.48 -8.88 0.26
N ILE A 48 -0.58 -8.02 -0.77
CA ILE A 48 -1.84 -7.36 -1.12
C ILE A 48 -2.90 -8.41 -1.50
N ILE A 49 -2.57 -9.36 -2.38
CA ILE A 49 -3.50 -10.41 -2.81
C ILE A 49 -3.87 -11.32 -1.63
N ASP A 50 -2.90 -11.77 -0.84
CA ASP A 50 -3.13 -12.64 0.32
C ASP A 50 -4.03 -11.95 1.36
N THR A 51 -3.84 -10.64 1.57
CA THR A 51 -4.69 -9.87 2.48
C THR A 51 -6.12 -9.78 1.98
N ILE A 52 -6.32 -9.53 0.67
CA ILE A 52 -7.65 -9.45 0.06
C ILE A 52 -8.36 -10.80 0.13
N ASP A 53 -7.66 -11.89 -0.17
CA ASP A 53 -8.20 -13.25 -0.12
C ASP A 53 -8.60 -13.63 1.31
N ALA A 54 -7.73 -13.37 2.28
CA ALA A 54 -7.99 -13.65 3.70
C ALA A 54 -9.14 -12.82 4.29
N ALA A 55 -9.45 -11.66 3.70
CA ALA A 55 -10.51 -10.78 4.20
C ALA A 55 -11.93 -11.28 3.90
N MET A 56 -12.12 -12.28 3.03
CA MET A 56 -13.44 -12.86 2.71
C MET A 56 -14.52 -11.80 2.40
N ASP A 57 -14.18 -10.78 1.60
CA ASP A 57 -15.02 -9.63 1.20
C ASP A 57 -15.40 -8.61 2.30
N GLU A 58 -14.84 -8.74 3.51
CA GLU A 58 -14.99 -7.71 4.55
C GLU A 58 -14.43 -6.36 4.07
N PRO A 59 -15.06 -5.23 4.43
CA PRO A 59 -14.52 -3.91 4.10
C PRO A 59 -13.14 -3.70 4.71
N GLY A 60 -12.23 -3.04 4.00
CA GLY A 60 -10.90 -2.80 4.56
C GLY A 60 -10.05 -1.80 3.83
N ILE A 61 -8.90 -1.51 4.43
CA ILE A 61 -7.92 -0.59 3.91
C ILE A 61 -6.55 -1.29 3.90
N ILE A 62 -5.84 -1.20 2.79
CA ILE A 62 -4.45 -1.64 2.68
C ILE A 62 -3.60 -0.40 2.44
N LEU A 63 -2.65 -0.15 3.33
CA LEU A 63 -1.66 0.93 3.24
C LEU A 63 -0.30 0.31 2.89
N CYS A 64 0.05 0.28 1.61
CA CYS A 64 1.26 -0.37 1.12
C CYS A 64 2.31 0.64 0.63
N ASN A 65 3.34 0.89 1.44
CA ASN A 65 4.43 1.80 1.09
C ASN A 65 5.72 1.01 0.84
N VAL A 66 5.98 0.71 -0.43
CA VAL A 66 7.21 0.04 -0.88
C VAL A 66 7.72 0.75 -2.13
N ALA A 67 8.78 1.53 -1.96
CA ALA A 67 9.30 2.40 -3.02
C ALA A 67 10.68 1.94 -3.50
N PRO A 68 10.77 0.99 -4.44
CA PRO A 68 12.04 0.49 -4.96
C PRO A 68 12.88 1.60 -5.58
N ARG A 69 14.10 1.80 -5.06
CA ARG A 69 15.01 2.90 -5.48
C ARG A 69 16.01 2.49 -6.57
N HIS A 70 15.72 1.46 -7.37
CA HIS A 70 16.60 0.89 -8.40
C HIS A 70 16.84 1.80 -9.63
N GLY A 71 17.01 3.12 -9.45
CA GLY A 71 17.15 4.10 -10.52
C GLY A 71 15.85 4.44 -11.25
N LYS A 72 14.81 3.60 -11.15
CA LYS A 72 13.47 3.85 -11.73
C LYS A 72 12.74 5.01 -11.07
N ALA A 73 12.93 5.23 -9.76
CA ALA A 73 12.39 6.38 -9.05
C ALA A 73 12.85 7.74 -9.61
N LYS A 74 13.93 7.78 -10.41
CA LYS A 74 14.37 8.99 -11.13
C LYS A 74 13.44 9.42 -12.26
N LYS A 75 12.49 8.56 -12.67
CA LYS A 75 11.45 8.92 -13.65
C LYS A 75 10.47 9.95 -13.09
N TRP A 76 10.39 10.05 -11.76
CA TRP A 76 9.52 10.98 -11.06
C TRP A 76 10.35 12.12 -10.46
N PRO A 77 9.97 13.38 -10.69
CA PRO A 77 10.70 14.54 -10.14
C PRO A 77 10.82 14.52 -8.60
N ASN A 78 9.81 13.96 -7.91
CA ASN A 78 9.68 14.00 -6.45
C ASN A 78 9.65 12.61 -5.79
N GLY A 79 10.31 11.62 -6.41
CA GLY A 79 10.25 10.23 -5.95
C GLY A 79 8.95 9.53 -6.35
N THR A 80 8.82 8.24 -6.00
CA THR A 80 7.67 7.41 -6.39
C THR A 80 6.36 8.00 -5.86
N PRO A 81 5.36 8.27 -6.73
CA PRO A 81 4.07 8.76 -6.29
C PRO A 81 3.30 7.67 -5.57
N PHE A 82 2.34 8.11 -4.77
CA PHE A 82 1.30 7.26 -4.22
C PHE A 82 0.13 7.20 -5.19
N GLY A 83 -0.73 6.22 -4.98
CA GLY A 83 -2.01 6.16 -5.62
C GLY A 83 -2.95 5.21 -4.90
N HIS A 84 -4.11 5.05 -5.48
CA HIS A 84 -5.26 4.39 -4.88
C HIS A 84 -5.94 3.50 -5.91
N VAL A 85 -6.28 2.31 -5.44
CA VAL A 85 -7.02 1.31 -6.20
C VAL A 85 -8.13 0.79 -5.30
N VAL A 86 -9.33 0.64 -5.85
CA VAL A 86 -10.44 0.00 -5.15
C VAL A 86 -10.64 -1.39 -5.75
N TYR A 87 -10.66 -2.41 -4.89
CA TYR A 87 -11.12 -3.75 -5.26
C TYR A 87 -12.24 -4.17 -4.32
N LYS A 88 -13.44 -4.36 -4.86
CA LYS A 88 -14.66 -4.65 -4.09
C LYS A 88 -14.84 -3.66 -2.93
N ASN A 89 -14.76 -4.13 -1.68
CA ASN A 89 -14.94 -3.33 -0.46
C ASN A 89 -13.59 -2.90 0.17
N THR A 90 -12.48 -3.06 -0.56
CA THR A 90 -11.13 -2.78 -0.06
C THR A 90 -10.50 -1.61 -0.78
N ASP A 91 -10.14 -0.57 -0.03
CA ASP A 91 -9.32 0.54 -0.49
C ASP A 91 -7.84 0.20 -0.37
N ILE A 92 -7.09 0.30 -1.47
CA ILE A 92 -5.67 -0.02 -1.54
C ILE A 92 -4.91 1.25 -1.85
N PHE A 93 -4.27 1.84 -0.85
CA PHE A 93 -3.37 2.98 -1.01
C PHE A 93 -1.94 2.47 -1.12
N THR A 94 -1.26 2.80 -2.22
CA THR A 94 0.08 2.25 -2.45
C THR A 94 1.01 3.13 -3.27
N THR A 95 2.31 2.86 -3.18
CA THR A 95 3.31 3.36 -4.12
C THR A 95 3.10 2.76 -5.51
N ILE A 96 3.20 3.58 -6.57
CA ILE A 96 2.83 3.19 -7.94
C ILE A 96 3.98 2.58 -8.75
N ASP A 97 5.23 2.76 -8.33
CA ASP A 97 6.38 2.23 -9.09
C ASP A 97 6.72 0.78 -8.72
N GLY A 98 7.44 0.12 -9.63
CA GLY A 98 7.86 -1.27 -9.44
C GLY A 98 6.76 -2.27 -9.77
N LEU A 99 6.71 -3.35 -8.99
CA LEU A 99 5.81 -4.48 -9.16
C LEU A 99 4.65 -4.51 -8.16
N THR A 100 4.51 -3.53 -7.28
CA THR A 100 3.51 -3.54 -6.20
C THR A 100 2.07 -3.75 -6.69
N LEU A 101 1.68 -3.18 -7.83
CA LEU A 101 0.35 -3.37 -8.44
C LEU A 101 0.33 -4.44 -9.55
N SER A 102 1.42 -5.16 -9.78
CA SER A 102 1.53 -6.10 -10.90
C SER A 102 0.52 -7.25 -10.84
N LEU A 103 0.19 -7.76 -9.65
CA LEU A 103 -0.79 -8.83 -9.49
C LEU A 103 -2.24 -8.34 -9.57
N ILE A 104 -2.52 -7.13 -9.06
CA ILE A 104 -3.81 -6.46 -9.28
C ILE A 104 -4.09 -6.34 -10.79
N HIS A 105 -3.10 -5.89 -11.56
CA HIS A 105 -3.21 -5.78 -13.01
C HIS A 105 -3.34 -7.16 -13.68
N LYS A 106 -2.48 -8.13 -13.32
CA LYS A 106 -2.44 -9.48 -13.91
C LYS A 106 -3.78 -10.21 -13.77
N TYR A 107 -4.45 -10.06 -12.63
CA TYR A 107 -5.73 -10.71 -12.36
C TYR A 107 -6.95 -9.87 -12.77
N GLY A 108 -6.74 -8.67 -13.34
CA GLY A 108 -7.83 -7.79 -13.76
C GLY A 108 -8.70 -7.32 -12.59
N LEU A 109 -8.10 -7.12 -11.42
CA LEU A 109 -8.84 -6.76 -10.19
C LEU A 109 -9.19 -5.27 -10.12
N ALA A 110 -8.60 -4.45 -10.99
CA ALA A 110 -8.93 -3.03 -11.08
C ALA A 110 -8.86 -2.55 -12.53
N GLU A 111 -9.80 -1.68 -12.89
CA GLU A 111 -9.85 -1.04 -14.22
C GLU A 111 -9.01 0.25 -14.25
N HIS A 112 -8.91 0.93 -13.12
CA HIS A 112 -8.26 2.23 -12.98
C HIS A 112 -7.39 2.29 -11.72
N VAL A 113 -6.38 3.16 -11.76
CA VAL A 113 -5.51 3.50 -10.64
C VAL A 113 -5.46 5.02 -10.57
N ASP A 114 -5.89 5.57 -9.43
CA ASP A 114 -5.79 7.00 -9.18
C ASP A 114 -4.37 7.30 -8.68
N VAL A 115 -3.63 8.13 -9.40
CA VAL A 115 -2.26 8.51 -9.01
C VAL A 115 -2.30 9.87 -8.33
N TYR A 116 -1.77 9.94 -7.12
CA TYR A 116 -1.72 11.16 -6.33
C TYR A 116 -0.39 11.88 -6.54
N ASP A 117 -0.47 13.02 -7.21
CA ASP A 117 0.63 13.99 -7.28
C ASP A 117 0.58 14.87 -6.03
N ILE A 118 1.18 14.38 -4.93
CA ILE A 118 1.19 15.02 -3.61
C ILE A 118 1.50 16.54 -3.68
N PRO A 119 2.52 17.01 -4.44
CA PRO A 119 2.77 18.44 -4.64
C PRO A 119 1.58 19.28 -5.15
N THR A 120 0.64 18.69 -5.88
CA THR A 120 -0.51 19.41 -6.45
C THR A 120 -1.70 19.49 -5.49
N VAL A 121 -1.66 18.76 -4.37
CA VAL A 121 -2.80 18.62 -3.43
C VAL A 121 -2.48 19.03 -1.99
N LEU A 122 -1.21 19.30 -1.67
CA LEU A 122 -0.81 19.90 -0.40
C LEU A 122 -0.59 21.40 -0.61
N GLU A 123 -1.53 22.21 -0.14
CA GLU A 123 -1.35 23.66 0.12
C GLU A 123 -0.71 23.89 1.51
#